data_AF-F0W978-F1
#
_entry.id   AF-F0W978-F1
#
_cell.length_a   1.000
_cell.length_b   1.000
_cell.length_c   1.000
_cell.angle_alpha   90.00
_cell.angle_beta   90.00
_cell.angle_gamma   90.00
#
_symmetry.space_group_name_H-M   'P 1'
#
loop_
_entity.id
_entity.type
_entity.pdbx_description
1 polymer ?
#
loop_
_entity_poly.entity_id
_entity_poly.type
_entity_poly.pdbx_seq_one_letter_code
_entity_poly.pdbx_strand_id
1 'polypeptide(L)'
;MPPKKRAQSTKSEQKRKDKLLEDKTFGLKNKNKSKNVQRYIAEVTKQVKGANTRADRLKEQEKSNSKKNKELMEETMKNLFAAAITQPKVPPGVDPKSLLCQFFKLATCAKGSRCKFSHDLTVGKKSAKIDLYTDNREPEKEVDVMDTWDQSKLESVIQEKHGEKISKQTDIVCKYFLDAIEKNLYGWFWVCPNDGKNCKYRHALPPGYVFKSKKDRESEKANAHEEISIEEIIEQQRAKLGANGGTRVTEESLKKWKADKLQRKIIEVEAKRKEEAKKTGGRGLNVLSGRALFSYDPTLFRDDDDADDDRYSVKSDENDNPAIENGANA
;
A
#
# COMPACT_ATOMS: atom_id res chain seq x y z
N MET A 1 35.42 15.35 -78.55
CA MET A 1 34.73 15.66 -77.28
C MET A 1 33.49 14.77 -77.17
N PRO A 2 33.40 13.85 -76.19
CA PRO A 2 32.23 12.98 -76.04
C PRO A 2 31.10 13.73 -75.32
N PRO A 3 29.83 13.61 -75.75
CA PRO A 3 28.74 14.42 -75.20
C PRO A 3 28.34 13.94 -73.79
N LYS A 4 28.23 14.91 -72.88
CA LYS A 4 27.72 14.78 -71.50
C LYS A 4 26.35 14.09 -71.50
N LYS A 5 26.25 12.89 -70.90
CA LYS A 5 24.97 12.24 -70.59
C LYS A 5 24.19 13.12 -69.61
N ARG A 6 23.03 13.62 -70.06
CA ARG A 6 22.05 14.32 -69.22
C ARG A 6 21.53 13.35 -68.16
N ALA A 7 21.78 13.64 -66.89
CA ALA A 7 21.18 12.92 -65.78
C ALA A 7 19.65 13.05 -65.87
N GLN A 8 18.94 11.94 -66.13
CA GLN A 8 17.49 11.93 -66.08
C GLN A 8 17.06 12.16 -64.62
N SER A 9 16.15 13.09 -64.40
CA SER A 9 15.66 13.42 -63.05
C SER A 9 15.05 12.20 -62.35
N THR A 10 15.32 12.02 -61.06
CA THR A 10 14.76 10.95 -60.21
C THR A 10 13.22 10.85 -60.29
N LYS A 11 12.55 11.99 -60.51
CA LYS A 11 11.09 12.10 -60.71
C LYS A 11 10.61 11.46 -62.01
N SER A 12 11.42 11.50 -63.07
CA SER A 12 11.08 10.88 -64.35
C SER A 12 11.22 9.35 -64.32
N GLU A 13 12.17 8.83 -63.55
CA GLU A 13 12.34 7.39 -63.33
C GLU A 13 11.24 6.79 -62.45
N GLN A 14 10.82 7.50 -61.40
CA GLN A 14 9.68 7.09 -60.55
C GLN A 14 8.38 7.00 -61.35
N LYS A 15 8.07 8.01 -62.18
CA LYS A 15 6.89 7.98 -63.05
C LYS A 15 6.90 6.84 -64.06
N ARG A 16 8.08 6.45 -64.58
CA ARG A 16 8.22 5.28 -65.46
C ARG A 16 7.94 3.97 -64.70
N LYS A 17 8.47 3.83 -63.49
CA LYS A 17 8.20 2.67 -62.62
C LYS A 17 6.73 2.57 -62.23
N ASP A 18 6.07 3.68 -61.93
CA ASP A 18 4.64 3.69 -61.58
C ASP A 18 3.76 3.32 -62.79
N LYS A 19 4.06 3.83 -64.00
CA LYS A 19 3.37 3.38 -65.22
C LYS A 19 3.56 1.89 -65.48
N LEU A 20 4.78 1.38 -65.29
CA LEU A 20 5.09 -0.04 -65.48
C LEU A 20 4.39 -0.94 -64.44
N LEU A 21 4.13 -0.39 -63.24
CA LEU A 21 3.31 -1.03 -62.22
C LEU A 21 1.83 -1.03 -62.56
N GLU A 22 1.31 0.10 -63.04
CA GLU A 22 -0.08 0.22 -63.46
C GLU A 22 -0.41 -0.73 -64.59
N ASP A 23 0.50 -0.91 -65.54
CA ASP A 23 0.37 -1.80 -66.69
C ASP A 23 0.41 -3.29 -66.28
N LYS A 24 1.40 -3.68 -65.46
CA LYS A 24 1.49 -5.08 -64.96
C LYS A 24 0.39 -5.47 -63.98
N THR A 25 -0.23 -4.50 -63.32
CA THR A 25 -1.35 -4.73 -62.40
C THR A 25 -2.71 -4.38 -63.02
N PHE A 26 -2.73 -4.02 -64.30
CA PHE A 26 -3.94 -3.68 -65.05
C PHE A 26 -4.85 -4.90 -65.13
N GLY A 27 -6.16 -4.71 -64.96
CA GLY A 27 -7.16 -5.80 -64.95
C GLY A 27 -7.24 -6.62 -63.64
N LEU A 28 -6.21 -6.62 -62.79
CA LEU A 28 -6.25 -7.29 -61.48
C LEU A 28 -6.87 -6.41 -60.37
N LYS A 29 -6.90 -5.09 -60.58
CA LYS A 29 -7.44 -4.10 -59.61
C LYS A 29 -8.93 -4.30 -59.29
N ASN A 30 -9.72 -4.90 -60.20
CA ASN A 30 -11.14 -5.24 -59.94
C ASN A 30 -11.33 -6.54 -59.15
N LYS A 31 -10.26 -7.31 -58.89
CA LYS A 31 -10.26 -8.57 -58.12
C LYS A 31 -9.47 -8.46 -56.80
N ASN A 32 -9.27 -7.24 -56.31
CA ASN A 32 -8.49 -6.90 -55.10
C ASN A 32 -9.03 -7.49 -53.79
N LYS A 33 -10.16 -8.22 -53.79
CA LYS A 33 -10.70 -8.92 -52.61
C LYS A 33 -10.06 -10.29 -52.37
N SER A 34 -9.41 -10.88 -53.38
CA SER A 34 -8.74 -12.18 -53.24
C SER A 34 -7.34 -12.04 -52.66
N LYS A 35 -7.04 -12.79 -51.58
CA LYS A 35 -5.71 -12.82 -50.92
C LYS A 35 -4.57 -13.18 -51.89
N ASN A 36 -4.84 -14.00 -52.91
CA ASN A 36 -3.84 -14.40 -53.89
C ASN A 36 -3.52 -13.27 -54.89
N VAL A 37 -4.54 -12.52 -55.31
CA VAL A 37 -4.37 -11.34 -56.17
C VAL A 37 -3.64 -10.23 -55.41
N GLN A 38 -3.97 -10.02 -54.14
CA GLN A 38 -3.24 -9.07 -53.28
C GLN A 38 -1.76 -9.43 -53.12
N ARG A 39 -1.43 -10.72 -52.92
CA ARG A 39 -0.03 -11.18 -52.84
C ARG A 39 0.73 -10.94 -54.14
N TYR A 40 0.13 -11.27 -55.29
CA TYR A 40 0.73 -11.04 -56.59
C TYR A 40 1.00 -9.56 -56.87
N ILE A 41 0.02 -8.68 -56.59
CA ILE A 41 0.19 -7.23 -56.71
C ILE A 41 1.33 -6.74 -55.81
N ALA A 42 1.41 -7.23 -54.56
CA ALA A 42 2.48 -6.86 -53.64
C ALA A 42 3.87 -7.30 -54.13
N GLU A 43 3.98 -8.49 -54.75
CA GLU A 43 5.22 -9.02 -55.29
C GLU A 43 5.69 -8.27 -56.55
N VAL A 44 4.79 -8.02 -57.50
CA VAL A 44 5.07 -7.21 -58.69
C VAL A 44 5.46 -5.78 -58.30
N THR A 45 4.83 -5.21 -57.27
CA THR A 45 5.19 -3.90 -56.72
C THR A 45 6.61 -3.87 -56.17
N LYS A 46 7.02 -4.91 -55.44
CA LYS A 46 8.40 -5.05 -54.94
C LYS A 46 9.42 -5.21 -56.06
N GLN A 47 9.08 -5.97 -57.11
CA GLN A 47 9.97 -6.20 -58.25
C GLN A 47 10.20 -4.93 -59.08
N VAL A 48 9.16 -4.10 -59.29
CA VAL A 48 9.24 -2.89 -60.13
C VAL A 48 9.83 -1.69 -59.38
N LYS A 49 9.53 -1.54 -58.09
CA LYS A 49 10.08 -0.43 -57.29
C LYS A 49 11.54 -0.66 -56.87
N GLY A 50 12.00 -1.91 -56.91
CA GLY A 50 13.39 -2.28 -56.61
C GLY A 50 13.63 -2.43 -55.11
N ALA A 51 14.62 -3.25 -54.75
CA ALA A 51 14.98 -3.54 -53.36
C ALA A 51 15.31 -2.26 -52.58
N ASN A 52 14.66 -2.09 -51.42
CA ASN A 52 14.95 -1.04 -50.43
C ASN A 52 16.46 -0.88 -50.27
N THR A 53 16.96 0.35 -50.46
CA THR A 53 18.38 0.65 -50.25
C THR A 53 18.78 0.29 -48.81
N ARG A 54 20.08 0.05 -48.55
CA ARG A 54 20.56 -0.23 -47.17
C ARG A 54 20.10 0.85 -46.18
N ALA A 55 20.02 2.10 -46.63
CA ALA A 55 19.52 3.24 -45.86
C ALA A 55 18.02 3.14 -45.54
N ASP A 56 17.19 2.65 -46.45
CA ASP A 56 15.74 2.47 -46.20
C ASP A 56 15.46 1.33 -45.22
N ARG A 57 16.23 0.23 -45.29
CA ARG A 57 16.13 -0.88 -44.32
C ARG A 57 16.52 -0.45 -42.91
N LEU A 58 17.56 0.39 -42.76
CA LEU A 58 17.99 0.93 -41.47
C LEU A 58 16.90 1.82 -40.85
N LYS A 59 16.28 2.71 -41.65
CA LYS A 59 15.17 3.56 -41.18
C LYS A 59 13.92 2.77 -40.79
N GLU A 60 13.64 1.69 -41.50
CA GLU A 60 12.51 0.79 -41.18
C GLU A 60 12.79 0.00 -39.89
N GLN A 61 14.02 -0.45 -39.69
CA GLN A 61 14.47 -1.13 -38.48
C GLN A 61 14.43 -0.20 -37.26
N GLU A 62 14.89 1.05 -37.40
CA GLU A 62 14.85 2.07 -36.34
C GLU A 62 13.42 2.45 -35.94
N LYS A 63 12.51 2.61 -36.92
CA LYS A 63 11.07 2.81 -36.64
C LYS A 63 10.44 1.59 -35.97
N SER A 64 10.83 0.38 -36.35
CA SER A 64 10.35 -0.84 -35.69
C SER A 64 10.86 -0.96 -34.25
N ASN A 65 12.12 -0.58 -34.00
CA ASN A 65 12.73 -0.59 -32.68
C ASN A 65 12.14 0.51 -31.79
N SER A 66 11.86 1.70 -32.33
CA SER A 66 11.18 2.77 -31.60
C SER A 66 9.76 2.38 -31.21
N LYS A 67 9.01 1.70 -32.09
CA LYS A 67 7.68 1.15 -31.75
C LYS A 67 7.76 0.10 -30.66
N LYS A 68 8.69 -0.86 -30.78
CA LYS A 68 8.93 -1.88 -29.75
C LYS A 68 9.34 -1.27 -28.41
N ASN A 69 10.19 -0.25 -28.40
CA ASN A 69 10.61 0.43 -27.18
C ASN A 69 9.45 1.21 -26.53
N LYS A 70 8.57 1.83 -27.33
CA LYS A 70 7.35 2.49 -26.79
C LYS A 70 6.38 1.48 -26.19
N GLU A 71 6.18 0.35 -26.86
CA GLU A 71 5.32 -0.74 -26.38
C GLU A 71 5.89 -1.36 -25.09
N LEU A 72 7.21 -1.61 -25.05
CA LEU A 72 7.91 -2.06 -23.84
C LEU A 72 7.80 -1.03 -22.71
N MET A 73 7.95 0.27 -22.98
CA MET A 73 7.77 1.30 -21.96
C MET A 73 6.34 1.36 -21.43
N GLU A 74 5.34 1.17 -22.29
CA GLU A 74 3.94 1.13 -21.85
C GLU A 74 3.66 -0.11 -20.98
N GLU A 75 4.23 -1.26 -21.36
CA GLU A 75 4.11 -2.50 -20.60
C GLU A 75 4.86 -2.44 -19.26
N THR A 76 6.06 -1.84 -19.22
CA THR A 76 6.79 -1.65 -17.96
C THR A 76 6.03 -0.72 -17.02
N MET A 77 5.42 0.35 -17.52
CA MET A 77 4.58 1.25 -16.71
C MET A 77 3.37 0.52 -16.14
N LYS A 78 2.65 -0.27 -16.94
CA LYS A 78 1.52 -1.10 -16.45
C LYS A 78 1.96 -2.07 -15.35
N ASN A 79 3.12 -2.71 -15.50
CA ASN A 79 3.67 -3.64 -14.51
C ASN A 79 4.10 -2.93 -13.22
N LEU A 80 4.70 -1.74 -13.31
CA LEU A 80 5.04 -0.90 -12.15
C LEU A 80 3.80 -0.51 -11.34
N PHE A 81 2.72 -0.08 -12.01
CA PHE A 81 1.47 0.25 -11.34
C PHE A 81 0.79 -0.98 -10.70
N ALA A 82 0.86 -2.14 -11.35
CA ALA A 82 0.33 -3.37 -10.77
C ALA A 82 1.07 -3.82 -9.50
N ALA A 83 2.39 -3.60 -9.42
CA ALA A 83 3.21 -3.96 -8.26
C ALA A 83 2.90 -3.12 -7.01
N ALA A 84 2.41 -1.89 -7.18
CA ALA A 84 2.01 -1.01 -6.08
C ALA A 84 0.71 -1.47 -5.38
N ILE A 85 -0.07 -2.33 -6.03
CA ILE A 85 -1.38 -2.77 -5.52
C ILE A 85 -1.18 -3.93 -4.54
N THR A 86 -1.32 -3.64 -3.24
CA THR A 86 -1.28 -4.65 -2.19
C THR A 86 -2.69 -5.17 -1.88
N GLN A 87 -2.87 -6.49 -1.89
CA GLN A 87 -4.12 -7.11 -1.43
C GLN A 87 -4.06 -7.43 0.07
N PRO A 88 -5.15 -7.21 0.82
CA PRO A 88 -5.23 -7.57 2.22
C PRO A 88 -5.11 -9.10 2.38
N LYS A 89 -4.30 -9.54 3.36
CA LYS A 89 -4.18 -10.96 3.71
C LYS A 89 -5.49 -11.42 4.35
N VAL A 90 -5.98 -12.58 3.94
CA VAL A 90 -7.22 -13.16 4.47
C VAL A 90 -6.95 -13.71 5.87
N PRO A 91 -7.69 -13.26 6.90
CA PRO A 91 -7.61 -13.85 8.24
C PRO A 91 -8.05 -15.33 8.22
N PRO A 92 -7.52 -16.19 9.10
CA PRO A 92 -7.95 -17.58 9.20
C PRO A 92 -9.44 -17.66 9.58
N GLY A 93 -10.23 -18.42 8.81
CA GLY A 93 -11.67 -18.63 9.04
C GLY A 93 -12.63 -17.71 8.26
N VAL A 94 -12.11 -16.72 7.52
CA VAL A 94 -12.94 -15.84 6.66
C VAL A 94 -12.82 -16.27 5.20
N ASP A 95 -13.95 -16.41 4.49
CA ASP A 95 -13.95 -16.73 3.05
C ASP A 95 -13.26 -15.59 2.27
N PRO A 96 -12.20 -15.85 1.49
CA PRO A 96 -11.55 -14.85 0.63
C PRO A 96 -12.49 -14.09 -0.30
N LYS A 97 -13.62 -14.70 -0.71
CA LYS A 97 -14.62 -14.06 -1.57
C LYS A 97 -15.50 -13.06 -0.81
N SER A 98 -15.45 -13.02 0.52
CA SER A 98 -16.05 -11.93 1.30
C SER A 98 -15.24 -10.63 1.26
N LEU A 99 -14.04 -10.64 0.66
CA LEU A 99 -13.17 -9.47 0.58
C LEU A 99 -13.12 -8.96 -0.86
N LEU A 100 -13.27 -7.64 -1.03
CA LEU A 100 -13.19 -6.98 -2.33
C LEU A 100 -11.77 -7.11 -2.91
N CYS A 101 -11.70 -7.50 -4.18
CA CYS A 101 -10.46 -7.53 -4.94
C CYS A 101 -9.95 -6.12 -5.21
N GLN A 102 -8.83 -5.72 -4.59
CA GLN A 102 -8.23 -4.40 -4.83
C GLN A 102 -7.83 -4.17 -6.31
N PHE A 103 -7.38 -5.22 -7.02
CA PHE A 103 -7.12 -5.14 -8.46
C PHE A 103 -8.39 -4.91 -9.29
N PHE A 104 -9.53 -5.44 -8.84
CA PHE A 104 -10.81 -5.22 -9.53
C PHE A 104 -11.34 -3.82 -9.26
N LYS A 105 -11.17 -3.32 -8.04
CA LYS A 105 -11.48 -1.92 -7.68
C LYS A 105 -10.73 -0.92 -8.58
N LEU A 106 -9.51 -1.27 -8.99
CA LEU A 106 -8.67 -0.48 -9.91
C LEU A 106 -8.77 -0.95 -11.37
N ALA A 107 -9.77 -1.77 -11.72
CA ALA A 107 -10.02 -2.30 -13.07
C ALA A 107 -8.82 -2.99 -13.75
N THR A 108 -7.84 -3.47 -12.97
CA THR A 108 -6.60 -4.11 -13.46
C THR A 108 -6.58 -5.63 -13.18
N CYS A 109 -7.69 -6.21 -12.71
CA CYS A 109 -7.73 -7.63 -12.35
C CYS A 109 -7.77 -8.55 -13.59
N ALA A 110 -6.68 -9.24 -13.88
CA ALA A 110 -6.61 -10.24 -14.96
C ALA A 110 -7.42 -11.53 -14.69
N LYS A 111 -7.86 -11.77 -13.45
CA LYS A 111 -8.46 -13.05 -13.01
C LYS A 111 -9.96 -13.17 -13.29
N GLY A 112 -10.65 -12.07 -13.56
CA GLY A 112 -12.10 -12.06 -13.84
C GLY A 112 -12.91 -12.84 -12.79
N SER A 113 -13.86 -13.65 -13.24
CA SER A 113 -14.74 -14.46 -12.36
C SER A 113 -14.03 -15.54 -11.54
N ARG A 114 -12.80 -15.92 -11.93
CA ARG A 114 -11.96 -16.91 -11.21
C ARG A 114 -11.08 -16.27 -10.13
N CYS A 115 -11.26 -14.97 -9.86
CA CYS A 115 -10.53 -14.32 -8.78
C CYS A 115 -10.89 -14.92 -7.42
N LYS A 116 -9.88 -15.08 -6.56
CA LYS A 116 -10.03 -15.53 -5.18
C LYS A 116 -10.84 -14.54 -4.33
N PHE A 117 -10.80 -13.27 -4.71
CA PHE A 117 -11.47 -12.15 -4.03
C PHE A 117 -12.71 -11.72 -4.81
N SER A 118 -13.69 -11.12 -4.14
CA SER A 118 -14.94 -10.68 -4.77
C SER A 118 -14.72 -9.53 -5.74
N HIS A 119 -15.47 -9.57 -6.85
CA HIS A 119 -15.60 -8.52 -7.85
C HIS A 119 -16.93 -7.76 -7.72
N ASP A 120 -17.55 -7.82 -6.55
CA ASP A 120 -18.76 -7.08 -6.25
C ASP A 120 -18.41 -5.84 -5.42
N LEU A 121 -18.64 -4.65 -5.98
CA LEU A 121 -18.36 -3.37 -5.31
C LEU A 121 -19.21 -3.18 -4.05
N THR A 122 -20.33 -3.90 -3.92
CA THR A 122 -21.19 -3.82 -2.74
C THR A 122 -20.53 -4.43 -1.51
N VAL A 123 -19.71 -5.48 -1.68
CA VAL A 123 -18.96 -6.14 -0.60
C VAL A 123 -17.91 -5.21 0.02
N GLY A 124 -17.40 -4.24 -0.75
CA GLY A 124 -16.47 -3.23 -0.25
C GLY A 124 -17.13 -2.04 0.45
N LYS A 125 -18.45 -1.89 0.36
CA LYS A 125 -19.18 -0.90 1.15
C LYS A 125 -19.24 -1.45 2.57
N LYS A 126 -18.37 -0.95 3.44
CA LYS A 126 -18.49 -1.17 4.88
C LYS A 126 -19.93 -0.81 5.26
N SER A 127 -20.75 -1.81 5.59
CA SER A 127 -22.05 -1.54 6.17
C SER A 127 -21.84 -0.64 7.38
N ALA A 128 -22.78 0.28 7.62
CA ALA A 128 -22.69 1.18 8.75
C ALA A 128 -22.39 0.35 10.00
N LYS A 129 -21.39 0.78 10.78
CA LYS A 129 -21.02 0.09 12.01
C LYS A 129 -22.25 0.14 12.90
N ILE A 130 -22.78 -1.03 13.26
CA ILE A 130 -23.93 -1.13 14.16
C ILE A 130 -23.55 -0.36 15.43
N ASP A 131 -24.43 0.57 15.83
CA ASP A 131 -24.23 1.32 17.05
C ASP A 131 -24.27 0.36 18.24
N LEU A 132 -23.24 0.44 19.08
CA LEU A 132 -22.99 -0.49 20.17
C LEU A 132 -23.89 -0.24 21.38
N TYR A 133 -24.53 0.92 21.43
CA TYR A 133 -25.27 1.43 22.57
C TYR A 133 -26.79 1.29 22.39
N THR A 134 -27.26 1.13 21.17
CA THR A 134 -28.68 0.91 20.84
C THR A 134 -28.94 -0.57 20.59
N ASP A 135 -29.92 -1.16 21.28
CA ASP A 135 -30.34 -2.53 21.00
C ASP A 135 -31.25 -2.53 19.76
N ASN A 136 -30.95 -3.33 18.75
CA ASN A 136 -31.75 -3.43 17.51
C ASN A 136 -33.24 -3.81 17.74
N ARG A 137 -33.61 -4.19 18.97
CA ARG A 137 -34.98 -4.53 19.38
C ARG A 137 -35.77 -3.35 19.99
N GLU A 138 -35.11 -2.26 20.37
CA GLU A 138 -35.76 -1.04 20.85
C GLU A 138 -36.55 -0.29 19.76
N PRO A 139 -36.02 -0.07 18.54
CA PRO A 139 -36.76 0.70 17.53
C PRO A 139 -38.06 0.01 17.08
N GLU A 140 -38.12 -1.34 17.11
CA GLU A 140 -39.37 -2.06 16.81
C GLU A 140 -40.46 -1.85 17.87
N LYS A 141 -40.07 -1.60 19.14
CA LYS A 141 -41.03 -1.35 20.23
C LYS A 141 -41.57 0.07 20.25
N GLU A 142 -40.78 1.05 19.79
CA GLU A 142 -41.23 2.45 19.73
C GLU A 142 -42.25 2.69 18.61
N VAL A 143 -42.22 1.86 17.56
CA VAL A 143 -43.21 1.89 16.46
C VAL A 143 -44.49 1.11 16.81
N ASP A 144 -44.41 0.20 17.78
CA ASP A 144 -45.52 -0.63 18.28
C ASP A 144 -46.38 0.12 19.33
N VAL A 145 -46.94 1.28 18.94
CA VAL A 145 -47.82 2.10 19.77
C VAL A 145 -49.26 1.55 19.72
N MET A 146 -49.95 1.45 20.86
CA MET A 146 -51.32 0.89 20.98
C MET A 146 -52.34 1.43 19.95
N ASP A 147 -52.14 2.66 19.47
CA ASP A 147 -53.04 3.33 18.51
C ASP A 147 -52.97 2.73 17.09
N THR A 148 -51.95 1.93 16.77
CA THR A 148 -51.80 1.26 15.46
C THR A 148 -52.23 -0.20 15.49
N TRP A 149 -52.79 -0.68 16.61
CA TRP A 149 -53.13 -2.08 16.81
C TRP A 149 -54.51 -2.44 16.25
N ASP A 150 -54.54 -3.38 15.31
CA ASP A 150 -55.77 -4.01 14.85
C ASP A 150 -56.34 -4.98 15.91
N GLN A 151 -57.65 -5.26 15.84
CA GLN A 151 -58.34 -6.12 16.81
C GLN A 151 -57.75 -7.53 16.93
N SER A 152 -57.22 -8.09 15.84
CA SER A 152 -56.51 -9.38 15.86
C SER A 152 -55.16 -9.31 16.61
N LYS A 153 -54.44 -8.19 16.50
CA LYS A 153 -53.20 -7.95 17.25
C LYS A 153 -53.52 -7.80 18.74
N LEU A 154 -54.60 -7.11 19.08
CA LEU A 154 -55.07 -6.97 20.46
C LEU A 154 -55.42 -8.33 21.09
N GLU A 155 -56.15 -9.19 20.38
CA GLU A 155 -56.48 -10.54 20.84
C GLU A 155 -55.24 -11.43 21.03
N SER A 156 -54.25 -11.33 20.12
CA SER A 156 -52.98 -12.05 20.26
C SER A 156 -52.18 -11.59 21.48
N VAL A 157 -52.17 -10.29 21.78
CA VAL A 157 -51.48 -9.74 22.95
C VAL A 157 -52.19 -10.12 24.25
N ILE A 158 -53.52 -10.20 24.25
CA ILE A 158 -54.31 -10.70 25.40
C ILE A 158 -53.99 -12.18 25.65
N GLN A 159 -53.95 -13.01 24.62
CA GLN A 159 -53.53 -14.42 24.75
C GLN A 159 -52.08 -14.56 25.24
N GLU A 160 -51.17 -13.72 24.75
CA GLU A 160 -49.78 -13.65 25.18
C GLU A 160 -49.64 -13.19 26.64
N LYS A 161 -50.44 -12.23 27.12
CA LYS A 161 -50.45 -11.75 28.51
C LYS A 161 -50.94 -12.80 29.51
N HIS A 162 -51.83 -13.70 29.09
CA HIS A 162 -52.35 -14.79 29.92
C HIS A 162 -51.54 -16.10 29.80
N GLY A 163 -50.57 -16.16 28.88
CA GLY A 163 -49.63 -17.29 28.74
C GLY A 163 -48.40 -17.14 29.64
N GLU A 164 -48.14 -18.15 30.48
CA GLU A 164 -47.14 -18.14 31.57
C GLU A 164 -45.65 -18.10 31.16
N LYS A 165 -45.27 -17.73 29.93
CA LYS A 165 -43.88 -17.87 29.43
C LYS A 165 -43.34 -16.74 28.56
N ILE A 166 -43.70 -15.48 28.83
CA ILE A 166 -42.98 -14.35 28.21
C ILE A 166 -41.82 -13.95 29.12
N SER A 167 -40.65 -14.49 28.81
CA SER A 167 -39.36 -14.08 29.37
C SER A 167 -39.15 -12.59 29.11
N LYS A 168 -39.49 -11.74 30.08
CA LYS A 168 -39.17 -10.30 30.05
C LYS A 168 -37.68 -10.12 29.75
N GLN A 169 -37.36 -9.27 28.78
CA GLN A 169 -35.98 -8.88 28.50
C GLN A 169 -35.41 -8.17 29.74
N THR A 170 -34.20 -8.52 30.13
CA THR A 170 -33.50 -7.95 31.28
C THR A 170 -32.51 -6.88 30.82
N ASP A 171 -32.31 -5.85 31.64
CA ASP A 171 -31.32 -4.77 31.38
C ASP A 171 -29.87 -5.26 31.55
N ILE A 172 -29.69 -6.51 31.99
CA ILE A 172 -28.38 -7.15 32.11
C ILE A 172 -27.85 -7.46 30.71
N VAL A 173 -26.62 -7.03 30.45
CA VAL A 173 -25.93 -7.24 29.18
C VAL A 173 -25.59 -8.72 28.96
N CYS A 174 -25.81 -9.22 27.74
CA CYS A 174 -25.53 -10.60 27.40
C CYS A 174 -24.02 -10.92 27.44
N LYS A 175 -23.64 -12.03 28.08
CA LYS A 175 -22.24 -12.49 28.12
C LYS A 175 -21.64 -12.75 26.72
N TYR A 176 -22.42 -13.36 25.83
CA TYR A 176 -21.97 -13.66 24.46
C TYR A 176 -21.81 -12.40 23.60
N PHE A 177 -22.58 -11.34 23.91
CA PHE A 177 -22.40 -10.03 23.30
C PHE A 177 -21.05 -9.41 23.72
N LEU A 178 -20.71 -9.43 25.01
CA LEU A 178 -19.40 -8.97 25.48
C LEU A 178 -18.24 -9.73 24.80
N ASP A 179 -18.34 -11.07 24.72
CA ASP A 179 -17.33 -11.90 24.04
C ASP A 179 -17.23 -11.59 22.53
N ALA A 180 -18.36 -11.33 21.87
CA ALA A 180 -18.39 -10.96 20.45
C ALA A 180 -17.76 -9.58 20.20
N ILE A 181 -17.95 -8.63 21.11
CA ILE A 181 -17.30 -7.31 21.03
C ILE A 181 -15.80 -7.44 21.27
N GLU A 182 -15.38 -8.19 22.30
CA GLU A 182 -13.96 -8.42 22.59
C GLU A 182 -13.23 -9.07 21.41
N LYS A 183 -13.91 -9.96 20.69
CA LYS A 183 -13.39 -10.63 19.50
C LYS A 183 -13.58 -9.83 18.19
N ASN A 184 -14.21 -8.65 18.24
CA ASN A 184 -14.61 -7.87 17.06
C ASN A 184 -15.47 -8.66 16.05
N LEU A 185 -16.23 -9.65 16.52
CA LEU A 185 -17.13 -10.48 15.72
C LEU A 185 -18.56 -9.96 15.73
N TYR A 186 -18.88 -8.97 16.57
CA TYR A 186 -20.19 -8.33 16.59
C TYR A 186 -20.42 -7.50 15.31
N GLY A 187 -21.51 -7.77 14.60
CA GLY A 187 -21.84 -7.13 13.33
C GLY A 187 -23.18 -7.62 12.77
N TRP A 188 -23.50 -7.22 11.54
CA TRP A 188 -24.80 -7.51 10.88
C TRP A 188 -25.16 -8.99 10.82
N PHE A 189 -24.16 -9.87 10.72
CA PHE A 189 -24.35 -11.32 10.65
C PHE A 189 -24.20 -12.02 12.02
N TRP A 190 -23.96 -11.28 13.10
CA TRP A 190 -23.81 -11.87 14.42
C TRP A 190 -25.17 -12.20 15.03
N VAL A 191 -25.35 -13.47 15.40
CA VAL A 191 -26.54 -13.98 16.07
C VAL A 191 -26.13 -14.49 17.44
N CYS A 192 -26.80 -14.02 18.48
CA CYS A 192 -26.50 -14.47 19.83
C CYS A 192 -26.76 -15.98 19.97
N PRO A 193 -25.82 -16.76 20.52
CA PRO A 193 -26.01 -18.20 20.77
C PRO A 193 -27.13 -18.52 21.77
N ASN A 194 -27.54 -17.56 22.60
CA ASN A 194 -28.56 -17.67 23.64
C ASN A 194 -29.93 -17.17 23.15
N ASP A 195 -30.39 -17.65 21.99
CA ASP A 195 -31.69 -17.35 21.32
C ASP A 195 -31.73 -16.17 20.33
N GLY A 196 -30.60 -15.78 19.74
CA GLY A 196 -30.57 -14.86 18.61
C GLY A 196 -31.22 -13.50 18.90
N LYS A 197 -32.36 -13.22 18.26
CA LYS A 197 -33.14 -11.98 18.49
C LYS A 197 -33.97 -12.02 19.78
N ASN A 198 -34.30 -13.20 20.31
CA ASN A 198 -35.12 -13.34 21.51
C ASN A 198 -34.31 -13.58 22.79
N CYS A 199 -33.02 -13.25 22.77
CA CYS A 199 -32.16 -13.37 23.93
C CYS A 199 -32.75 -12.60 25.12
N LYS A 200 -32.82 -13.27 26.28
CA LYS A 200 -33.29 -12.66 27.53
C LYS A 200 -32.48 -11.43 27.94
N TYR A 201 -31.19 -11.39 27.59
CA TYR A 201 -30.24 -10.35 27.97
C TYR A 201 -30.11 -9.27 26.87
N ARG A 202 -29.71 -8.05 27.25
CA ARG A 202 -29.53 -6.91 26.35
C ARG A 202 -28.31 -7.08 25.43
N HIS A 203 -28.43 -6.74 24.15
CA HIS A 203 -27.34 -6.77 23.15
C HIS A 203 -26.84 -5.36 22.82
N ALA A 204 -26.67 -4.56 23.86
CA ALA A 204 -26.11 -3.22 23.79
C ALA A 204 -25.34 -2.96 25.09
N LEU A 205 -24.30 -2.12 25.01
CA LEU A 205 -23.58 -1.70 26.21
C LEU A 205 -24.47 -0.81 27.09
N PRO A 206 -24.27 -0.80 28.41
CA PRO A 206 -25.00 0.09 29.29
C PRO A 206 -24.74 1.56 28.92
N PRO A 207 -25.74 2.44 29.05
CA PRO A 207 -25.56 3.86 28.77
C PRO A 207 -24.44 4.43 29.67
N GLY A 208 -23.45 5.11 29.05
CA GLY A 208 -22.29 5.69 29.74
C GLY A 208 -21.05 4.78 29.82
N TYR A 209 -21.13 3.50 29.47
CA TYR A 209 -19.95 2.62 29.46
C TYR A 209 -19.15 2.76 28.16
N VAL A 210 -17.96 3.37 28.21
CA VAL A 210 -17.08 3.49 27.04
C VAL A 210 -16.25 2.21 26.86
N PHE A 211 -16.50 1.45 25.79
CA PHE A 211 -15.70 0.27 25.47
C PHE A 211 -14.29 0.63 25.01
N LYS A 212 -13.28 0.22 25.77
CA LYS A 212 -11.86 0.35 25.38
C LYS A 212 -11.45 -0.87 24.56
N SER A 213 -10.90 -0.65 23.37
CA SER A 213 -10.41 -1.78 22.56
C SER A 213 -9.21 -2.45 23.26
N LYS A 214 -8.93 -3.71 22.90
CA LYS A 214 -7.75 -4.42 23.42
C LYS A 214 -6.46 -3.63 23.20
N LYS A 215 -6.35 -2.97 22.04
CA LYS A 215 -5.22 -2.12 21.69
C LYS A 215 -5.12 -0.89 22.60
N ASP A 216 -6.24 -0.22 22.87
CA ASP A 216 -6.25 0.97 23.74
C ASP A 216 -5.88 0.60 25.18
N ARG A 217 -6.37 -0.54 25.67
CA ARG A 217 -6.02 -1.07 26.99
C ARG A 217 -4.55 -1.48 27.09
N GLU A 218 -3.97 -2.02 26.02
CA GLU A 218 -2.54 -2.33 25.96
C GLU A 218 -1.70 -1.04 25.91
N SER A 219 -2.13 -0.02 25.15
CA SER A 219 -1.43 1.26 25.11
C SER A 219 -1.51 2.04 26.42
N GLU A 220 -2.65 2.04 27.12
CA GLU A 220 -2.73 2.64 28.45
C GLU A 220 -1.81 1.95 29.45
N LYS A 221 -1.70 0.61 29.39
CA LYS A 221 -0.75 -0.14 30.22
C LYS A 221 0.71 0.14 29.86
N ALA A 222 1.01 0.32 28.58
CA ALA A 222 2.35 0.68 28.12
C ALA A 222 2.73 2.11 28.56
N ASN A 223 1.81 3.06 28.37
CA ASN A 223 1.99 4.45 28.78
C ASN A 223 2.09 4.59 30.31
N ALA A 224 1.31 3.79 31.06
CA ALA A 224 1.44 3.73 32.52
C ALA A 224 2.82 3.25 32.99
N HIS A 225 3.58 2.53 32.17
CA HIS A 225 4.96 2.16 32.46
C HIS A 225 5.96 3.28 32.07
N GLU A 226 5.62 4.13 31.10
CA GLU A 226 6.42 5.32 30.74
C GLU A 226 6.22 6.47 31.74
N GLU A 227 5.11 6.49 32.47
CA GLU A 227 4.83 7.43 33.56
C GLU A 227 5.56 7.09 34.87
N ILE A 228 6.19 5.91 34.98
CA ILE A 228 7.03 5.61 36.14
C ILE A 228 8.26 6.51 36.04
N SER A 229 8.31 7.50 36.93
CA SER A 229 9.35 8.52 36.90
C SER A 229 10.73 7.89 37.14
N ILE A 230 11.77 8.55 36.63
CA ILE A 230 13.15 8.10 36.78
C ILE A 230 13.51 7.92 38.26
N GLU A 231 12.94 8.77 39.13
CA GLU A 231 13.09 8.73 40.58
C GLU A 231 12.50 7.44 41.19
N GLU A 232 11.30 7.02 40.76
CA GLU A 232 10.68 5.79 41.25
C GLU A 232 11.45 4.54 40.81
N ILE A 233 11.99 4.55 39.58
CA ILE A 233 12.89 3.48 39.10
C ILE A 233 14.16 3.42 39.95
N ILE A 234 14.75 4.58 40.29
CA ILE A 234 15.95 4.67 41.14
C ILE A 234 15.65 4.11 42.54
N GLU A 235 14.51 4.46 43.14
CA GLU A 235 14.16 3.97 44.47
C GLU A 235 13.88 2.47 44.49
N GLN A 236 13.20 1.93 43.47
CA GLN A 236 13.04 0.49 43.30
C GLN A 236 14.39 -0.24 43.13
N GLN A 237 15.34 0.35 42.38
CA GLN A 237 16.67 -0.22 42.21
C GLN A 237 17.51 -0.14 43.50
N ARG A 238 17.39 0.93 44.28
CA ARG A 238 18.03 1.05 45.61
C ARG A 238 17.49 0.01 46.58
N ALA A 239 16.16 -0.17 46.62
CA ALA A 239 15.54 -1.19 47.46
C ALA A 239 16.02 -2.61 47.10
N LYS A 240 16.22 -2.91 45.81
CA LYS A 240 16.74 -4.20 45.32
C LYS A 240 18.20 -4.47 45.71
N LEU A 241 19.02 -3.43 45.90
CA LEU A 241 20.42 -3.59 46.31
C LEU A 241 20.54 -3.93 47.81
N GLY A 242 19.56 -3.56 48.64
CA GLY A 242 19.55 -3.85 50.08
C GLY A 242 20.56 -3.00 50.89
N ALA A 243 20.47 -3.07 52.23
CA ALA A 243 21.19 -2.17 53.14
C ALA A 243 22.73 -2.23 53.07
N ASN A 244 23.30 -3.33 52.58
CA ASN A 244 24.75 -3.55 52.44
C ASN A 244 25.19 -3.76 50.97
N GLY A 245 24.32 -3.47 49.99
CA GLY A 245 24.58 -3.75 48.58
C GLY A 245 25.25 -2.61 47.84
N GLY A 246 26.58 -2.59 47.85
CA GLY A 246 27.34 -1.72 46.97
C GLY A 246 28.84 -1.79 47.20
N THR A 247 29.62 -1.78 46.12
CA THR A 247 31.07 -1.59 46.21
C THR A 247 31.34 -0.11 46.52
N ARG A 248 32.07 0.16 47.61
CA ARG A 248 32.49 1.53 47.95
C ARG A 248 33.30 2.12 46.80
N VAL A 249 32.97 3.35 46.42
CA VAL A 249 33.64 4.05 45.32
C VAL A 249 34.97 4.61 45.82
N THR A 250 36.03 3.83 45.69
CA THR A 250 37.43 4.26 45.87
C THR A 250 38.08 4.54 44.52
N GLU A 251 39.23 5.22 44.50
CA GLU A 251 39.94 5.49 43.23
C GLU A 251 40.30 4.21 42.47
N GLU A 252 40.70 3.15 43.20
CA GLU A 252 41.03 1.86 42.63
C GLU A 252 39.80 1.15 42.04
N SER A 253 38.66 1.19 42.74
CA SER A 253 37.42 0.58 42.25
C SER A 253 36.87 1.35 41.04
N LEU A 254 37.00 2.68 41.03
CA LEU A 254 36.55 3.52 39.93
C LEU A 254 37.43 3.35 38.69
N LYS A 255 38.76 3.22 38.84
CA LYS A 255 39.67 2.90 37.72
C LYS A 255 39.34 1.53 37.11
N LYS A 256 39.11 0.51 37.93
CA LYS A 256 38.67 -0.82 37.47
C LYS A 256 37.32 -0.76 36.75
N TRP A 257 36.34 -0.03 37.30
CA TRP A 257 35.03 0.16 36.66
C TRP A 257 35.13 0.94 35.35
N LYS A 258 35.95 1.99 35.27
CA LYS A 258 36.13 2.79 34.05
C LYS A 258 36.78 1.96 32.94
N ALA A 259 37.78 1.15 33.29
CA ALA A 259 38.39 0.21 32.35
C ALA A 259 37.37 -0.83 31.86
N ASP A 260 36.63 -1.47 32.77
CA ASP A 260 35.56 -2.42 32.42
C ASP A 260 34.47 -1.76 31.55
N LYS A 261 34.05 -0.55 31.88
CA LYS A 261 33.02 0.17 31.13
C LYS A 261 33.48 0.52 29.71
N LEU A 262 34.75 0.89 29.55
CA LEU A 262 35.35 1.13 28.23
C LEU A 262 35.41 -0.17 27.42
N GLN A 263 35.88 -1.27 28.03
CA GLN A 263 35.92 -2.59 27.39
C GLN A 263 34.52 -3.05 26.96
N ARG A 264 33.53 -2.92 27.84
CA ARG A 264 32.12 -3.22 27.53
C ARG A 264 31.58 -2.39 26.37
N LYS A 265 31.91 -1.10 26.33
CA LYS A 265 31.51 -0.22 25.22
C LYS A 265 32.15 -0.63 23.90
N ILE A 266 33.43 -1.02 23.91
CA ILE A 266 34.14 -1.53 22.73
C ILE A 266 33.48 -2.82 22.25
N ILE A 267 33.22 -3.78 23.15
CA ILE A 267 32.54 -5.05 22.84
C ILE A 267 31.15 -4.81 22.26
N GLU A 268 30.36 -3.89 22.84
CA GLU A 268 29.01 -3.57 22.34
C GLU A 268 29.05 -2.94 20.95
N VAL A 269 29.98 -2.02 20.71
CA VAL A 269 30.17 -1.39 19.39
C VAL A 269 30.62 -2.42 18.36
N GLU A 270 31.54 -3.31 18.70
CA GLU A 270 31.96 -4.40 17.81
C GLU A 270 30.84 -5.41 17.55
N ALA A 271 30.01 -5.71 18.55
CA ALA A 271 28.86 -6.59 18.40
C ALA A 271 27.80 -5.98 17.46
N LYS A 272 27.43 -4.71 17.68
CA LYS A 272 26.54 -3.96 16.77
C LYS A 272 27.10 -3.91 15.35
N ARG A 273 28.41 -3.70 15.20
CA ARG A 273 29.09 -3.72 13.91
C ARG A 273 29.01 -5.09 13.22
N LYS A 274 29.23 -6.18 13.95
CA LYS A 274 29.09 -7.55 13.41
C LYS A 274 27.65 -7.84 12.99
N GLU A 275 26.67 -7.30 13.71
CA GLU A 275 25.26 -7.44 13.36
C GLU A 275 24.89 -6.64 12.10
N GLU A 276 25.38 -5.39 11.99
CA GLU A 276 25.21 -4.56 10.80
C GLU A 276 25.92 -5.17 9.58
N ALA A 277 27.13 -5.71 9.74
CA ALA A 277 27.86 -6.39 8.67
C ALA A 277 27.15 -7.68 8.18
N LYS A 278 26.45 -8.39 9.08
CA LYS A 278 25.58 -9.52 8.71
C LYS A 278 24.34 -9.05 7.95
N LYS A 279 23.74 -7.93 8.36
CA LYS A 279 22.57 -7.33 7.71
C LYS A 279 22.87 -6.77 6.32
N THR A 280 24.08 -6.25 6.08
CA THR A 280 24.50 -5.71 4.77
C THR A 280 24.96 -6.77 3.77
N GLY A 281 24.93 -8.06 4.14
CA GLY A 281 25.06 -9.18 3.21
C GLY A 281 26.41 -9.26 2.48
N GLY A 282 27.50 -8.80 3.11
CA GLY A 282 28.84 -8.90 2.52
C GLY A 282 29.14 -7.91 1.40
N ARG A 283 28.26 -6.93 1.12
CA ARG A 283 28.66 -5.73 0.39
C ARG A 283 29.55 -4.94 1.33
N GLY A 284 30.86 -4.94 1.07
CA GLY A 284 31.91 -4.43 1.97
C GLY A 284 31.81 -2.94 2.37
N LEU A 285 32.96 -2.34 2.65
CA LEU A 285 33.10 -1.01 3.27
C LEU A 285 32.27 0.12 2.61
N ASN A 286 31.83 -0.04 1.35
CA ASN A 286 31.05 0.93 0.56
C ASN A 286 29.59 1.15 0.99
N VAL A 287 29.06 0.40 1.97
CA VAL A 287 27.67 0.56 2.47
C VAL A 287 27.60 1.23 3.85
N LEU A 288 28.75 1.46 4.49
CA LEU A 288 28.82 2.10 5.79
C LEU A 288 28.72 3.62 5.63
N SER A 289 28.04 4.30 6.57
CA SER A 289 27.97 5.75 6.59
C SER A 289 29.38 6.34 6.79
N GLY A 290 29.66 7.52 6.24
CA GLY A 290 31.00 8.15 6.36
C GLY A 290 31.49 8.26 7.81
N ARG A 291 30.57 8.51 8.76
CA ARG A 291 30.87 8.53 10.21
C ARG A 291 31.30 7.16 10.76
N ALA A 292 30.74 6.07 10.24
CA ALA A 292 31.13 4.71 10.62
C ALA A 292 32.49 4.32 10.02
N LEU A 293 32.81 4.77 8.80
CA LEU A 293 34.17 4.63 8.25
C LEU A 293 35.20 5.45 9.03
N PHE A 294 34.88 6.70 9.39
CA PHE A 294 35.80 7.57 10.15
C PHE A 294 36.13 7.00 11.52
N SER A 295 35.16 6.36 12.18
CA SER A 295 35.38 5.67 13.46
C SER A 295 36.17 4.36 13.33
N TYR A 296 36.23 3.78 12.12
CA TYR A 296 36.96 2.54 11.83
C TYR A 296 38.44 2.82 11.56
N ASP A 297 38.71 3.78 10.70
CA ASP A 297 40.05 4.25 10.41
C ASP A 297 40.00 5.73 10.04
N PRO A 298 40.27 6.64 11.00
CA PRO A 298 40.34 8.07 10.74
C PRO A 298 41.38 8.43 9.67
N THR A 299 42.39 7.57 9.45
CA THR A 299 43.46 7.84 8.48
C THR A 299 43.06 7.57 7.03
N LEU A 300 41.91 6.91 6.80
CA LEU A 300 41.29 6.79 5.48
C LEU A 300 40.66 8.11 4.99
N PHE A 301 40.50 9.09 5.89
CA PHE A 301 40.01 10.44 5.59
C PHE A 301 41.18 11.41 5.73
N ARG A 302 42.00 11.49 4.69
CA ARG A 302 42.93 12.59 4.51
C ARG A 302 42.24 13.65 3.68
N ASP A 303 42.03 14.83 4.26
CA ASP A 303 41.61 16.00 3.51
C ASP A 303 42.74 16.34 2.53
N ASP A 304 42.39 16.59 1.27
CA ASP A 304 43.34 17.03 0.25
C ASP A 304 43.75 18.47 0.59
N ASP A 305 45.06 18.77 0.65
CA ASP A 305 45.57 20.08 1.07
C ASP A 305 45.10 21.23 0.14
N ASP A 306 44.62 20.92 -1.07
CA ASP A 306 44.03 21.87 -2.04
C ASP A 306 42.50 22.05 -1.91
N ALA A 307 41.82 21.39 -0.97
CA ALA A 307 40.36 21.45 -0.82
C ALA A 307 39.81 22.67 -0.04
N ASP A 308 40.69 23.58 0.42
CA ASP A 308 40.32 24.78 1.19
C ASP A 308 40.13 26.05 0.32
N ASP A 309 40.44 26.00 -0.99
CA ASP A 309 40.45 27.21 -1.84
C ASP A 309 39.08 27.52 -2.51
N ASP A 310 38.13 26.59 -2.48
CA ASP A 310 36.78 26.80 -3.01
C ASP A 310 35.82 27.37 -1.95
N ARG A 311 35.87 28.69 -1.75
CA ARG A 311 34.82 29.42 -1.02
C ARG A 311 33.49 29.31 -1.76
N TYR A 312 32.63 28.39 -1.33
CA TYR A 312 31.24 28.37 -1.76
C TYR A 312 30.52 29.67 -1.39
N SER A 313 30.20 30.50 -2.37
CA SER A 313 29.24 31.58 -2.17
C SER A 313 27.86 30.97 -1.99
N VAL A 314 27.32 31.00 -0.77
CA VAL A 314 25.91 30.71 -0.53
C VAL A 314 25.11 31.74 -1.31
N LYS A 315 24.53 31.36 -2.45
CA LYS A 315 23.45 32.13 -3.05
C LYS A 315 22.25 31.95 -2.14
N SER A 316 21.94 32.97 -1.36
CA SER A 316 20.63 33.09 -0.74
C SER A 316 19.64 33.29 -1.89
N ASP A 317 18.80 32.28 -2.14
CA ASP A 317 17.65 32.41 -3.02
C ASP A 317 16.62 33.37 -2.38
N GLU A 318 16.90 34.68 -2.42
CA GLU A 318 15.97 35.74 -2.06
C GLU A 318 14.98 36.01 -3.20
N ASN A 319 14.27 34.97 -3.69
CA ASN A 319 13.23 35.23 -4.69
C ASN A 319 12.07 34.24 -4.72
N ASP A 320 11.62 33.77 -3.55
CA ASP A 320 10.29 33.17 -3.40
C ASP A 320 9.79 33.38 -1.96
N ASN A 321 9.33 34.59 -1.64
CA ASN A 321 8.48 34.81 -0.47
C ASN A 321 7.28 35.69 -0.87
N PRO A 322 6.09 35.12 -1.09
CA PRO A 322 4.89 35.91 -1.34
C PRO A 322 4.53 36.69 -0.07
N ALA A 323 4.54 38.01 -0.19
CA ALA A 323 4.19 38.95 0.86
C ALA A 323 2.83 38.63 1.50
N ILE A 324 2.84 38.35 2.82
CA ILE A 324 1.65 38.41 3.66
C ILE A 324 1.59 39.82 4.23
N GLU A 325 0.76 40.68 3.62
CA GLU A 325 0.31 41.93 4.21
C GLU A 325 -0.56 41.63 5.43
N ASN A 326 -0.07 41.92 6.63
CA ASN A 326 -0.91 42.10 7.81
C ASN A 326 -1.06 43.60 8.05
N GLY A 327 -2.22 44.14 7.66
CA GLY A 327 -2.65 45.47 8.04
C GLY A 327 -2.91 45.56 9.55
N ALA A 328 -2.16 46.42 10.23
CA ALA A 328 -2.48 46.86 11.57
C ALA A 328 -3.21 48.20 11.49
N ASN A 329 -4.46 48.18 11.93
CA ASN A 329 -5.26 49.37 12.24
C ASN A 329 -4.48 50.31 13.18
N ALA A 330 -4.50 51.60 12.83
CA ALA A 330 -4.38 52.71 13.77
C ALA A 330 -5.70 53.47 13.78
#